data_AF-A0A963LT17-F1
#
_entry.id   AF-A0A963LT17-F1
#
_cell.length_a   1.000
_cell.length_b   1.000
_cell.length_c   1.000
_cell.angle_alpha   90.00
_cell.angle_beta   90.00
_cell.angle_gamma   90.00
#
_symmetry.space_group_name_H-M   'P 1'
#
loop_
_entity.id
_entity.type
_entity.pdbx_description
1 polymer ?
#
loop_
_entity_poly.entity_id
_entity_poly.type
_entity_poly.pdbx_seq_one_letter_code
_entity_poly.pdbx_strand_id
1 'polypeptide(L)'
;IGITPILSMMRELRRSGRARFRLIYCTRDEACTAFRELLQTEFDGLVQLHHDHGDLDQAIDLWPEFETPGRAQVYCCGPRGLMESVA
;
A
#
# COMPACT_ATOMS: atom_id res chain seq x y z
N ILE A 1 -7.42 -4.45 9.65
CA ILE A 1 -6.10 -3.88 9.26
C ILE A 1 -5.61 -4.67 8.05
N GLY A 2 -5.41 -4.03 6.89
CA GLY A 2 -5.16 -4.73 5.61
C GLY A 2 -3.69 -5.04 5.27
N ILE A 3 -2.72 -4.53 6.06
CA ILE A 3 -1.29 -4.68 5.76
C ILE A 3 -0.77 -6.11 5.94
N THR A 4 -1.38 -6.91 6.81
CA THR A 4 -0.86 -8.24 7.17
C THR A 4 -0.79 -9.24 6.00
N PRO A 5 -1.84 -9.42 5.16
CA PRO A 5 -1.71 -10.25 3.96
C PRO A 5 -0.72 -9.66 2.95
N ILE A 6 -0.71 -8.34 2.78
CA ILE A 6 0.15 -7.65 1.81
C ILE A 6 1.63 -7.79 2.19
N LEU A 7 1.99 -7.63 3.47
CA LEU A 7 3.35 -7.82 3.96
C LEU A 7 3.86 -9.26 3.71
N SER A 8 2.99 -10.26 3.88
CA SER A 8 3.31 -11.66 3.57
C SER A 8 3.60 -11.84 2.08
N MET A 9 2.79 -11.23 1.20
CA MET A 9 3.02 -11.25 -0.26
C MET A 9 4.32 -10.55 -0.65
N MET A 10 4.62 -9.37 -0.07
CA MET A 10 5.85 -8.63 -0.35
C MET A 10 7.11 -9.42 0.01
N ARG A 11 7.09 -10.10 1.17
CA ARG A 11 8.19 -10.99 1.60
C ARG A 11 8.36 -12.16 0.63
N GLU A 12 7.27 -12.76 0.17
CA GLU A 12 7.33 -13.85 -0.81
C GLU A 12 7.85 -13.38 -2.18
N LEU A 13 7.41 -12.22 -2.65
CA LEU A 13 7.92 -11.61 -3.89
C LEU A 13 9.42 -11.33 -3.80
N ARG A 14 9.89 -10.81 -2.67
CA ARG A 14 11.33 -10.63 -2.43
C ARG A 14 12.08 -11.95 -2.42
N ARG A 15 11.60 -12.94 -1.66
CA ARG A 15 12.23 -14.26 -1.53
C ARG A 15 12.33 -15.00 -2.87
N SER A 16 11.35 -14.80 -3.76
CA SER A 16 11.32 -15.39 -5.11
C SER A 16 12.09 -14.59 -6.16
N GLY A 17 12.80 -13.52 -5.77
CA GLY A 17 13.55 -12.66 -6.68
C GLY A 17 12.69 -11.73 -7.54
N ARG A 18 11.38 -11.63 -7.24
CA ARG A 18 10.40 -10.78 -7.95
C ARG A 18 10.21 -9.45 -7.23
N ALA A 19 11.30 -8.76 -6.91
CA ALA A 19 11.28 -7.52 -6.12
C ALA A 19 10.79 -6.27 -6.88
N ARG A 20 10.15 -6.43 -8.04
CA ARG A 20 9.58 -5.32 -8.82
C ARG A 20 8.11 -5.11 -8.44
N PHE A 21 7.90 -4.48 -7.30
CA PHE A 21 6.59 -4.07 -6.82
C PHE A 21 6.70 -2.75 -6.05
N ARG A 22 5.55 -2.11 -5.80
CA ARG A 22 5.43 -0.95 -4.93
C ARG A 22 4.23 -1.16 -4.02
N LEU A 23 4.33 -0.69 -2.78
CA LEU A 23 3.23 -0.64 -1.81
C LEU A 23 2.81 0.82 -1.62
N ILE A 24 1.50 1.08 -1.75
CA ILE A 24 0.87 2.28 -1.21
C ILE A 24 0.13 1.84 0.06
N TYR A 25 0.52 2.40 1.21
CA TYR A 25 -0.06 2.05 2.50
C TYR A 25 -0.75 3.25 3.14
N CYS A 26 -2.08 3.26 3.04
CA CYS A 26 -2.93 4.29 3.60
C CYS A 26 -3.33 3.96 5.04
N THR A 27 -3.10 4.89 5.94
CA THR A 27 -3.47 4.79 7.36
C THR A 27 -3.92 6.15 7.87
N ARG A 28 -4.49 6.22 9.07
CA ARG A 28 -4.93 7.50 9.64
C ARG A 28 -3.74 8.41 9.97
N ASP A 29 -2.77 7.87 10.69
CA ASP A 29 -1.63 8.61 11.19
C ASP A 29 -0.46 7.65 11.44
N GLU A 30 0.70 8.19 11.76
CA GLU A 30 1.91 7.42 12.03
C GLU A 30 1.71 6.43 13.19
N ALA A 31 0.97 6.81 14.24
CA ALA A 31 0.74 5.99 15.42
C ALA A 31 -0.14 4.76 15.09
N CYS A 32 -1.04 4.90 14.12
CA CYS A 32 -1.89 3.83 13.60
C CYS A 32 -1.21 3.00 12.49
N THR A 33 0.04 3.32 12.12
CA THR A 33 0.76 2.63 11.04
C THR A 33 1.49 1.40 11.55
N ALA A 34 0.80 0.26 11.54
CA ALA A 34 1.42 -1.01 11.90
C ALA A 34 2.62 -1.33 11.00
N PHE A 35 3.71 -1.82 11.60
CA PHE A 35 4.94 -2.22 10.89
C PHE A 35 5.71 -1.09 10.17
N ARG A 36 5.49 0.19 10.49
CA ARG A 36 6.18 1.33 9.85
C ARG A 36 7.71 1.16 9.80
N GLU A 37 8.34 0.96 10.96
CA GLU A 37 9.81 0.82 11.06
C GLU A 37 10.33 -0.39 10.29
N LEU A 38 9.57 -1.49 10.34
CA LEU A 38 9.87 -2.70 9.57
C LEU A 38 9.79 -2.45 8.06
N LEU A 39 8.76 -1.75 7.60
CA LEU A 39 8.60 -1.41 6.19
C LEU A 39 9.72 -0.48 5.70
N GLN A 40 10.15 0.47 6.52
CA GLN A 40 11.29 1.35 6.21
C GLN A 40 12.62 0.59 6.16
N THR A 41 12.85 -0.38 7.05
CA THR A 41 14.11 -1.13 7.10
C THR A 41 14.16 -2.27 6.08
N GLU A 42 13.08 -3.04 5.95
CA GLU A 42 13.02 -4.16 5.01
C GLU A 42 12.74 -3.65 3.59
N PHE A 43 11.84 -2.69 3.36
CA PHE A 43 11.30 -2.34 2.04
C PHE A 43 11.56 -0.88 1.65
N ASP A 44 12.71 -0.34 2.05
CA ASP A 44 13.11 1.03 1.70
C ASP A 44 13.00 1.30 0.19
N GLY A 45 12.46 2.47 -0.16
CA GLY A 45 12.21 2.88 -1.55
C GLY A 45 11.09 2.14 -2.28
N LEU A 46 10.46 1.11 -1.68
CA LEU A 46 9.34 0.37 -2.27
C LEU A 46 7.98 0.70 -1.64
N VAL A 47 7.98 1.50 -0.57
CA VAL A 47 6.79 1.80 0.24
C VAL A 47 6.50 3.30 0.22
N GLN A 48 5.28 3.65 -0.17
CA GLN A 48 4.71 4.98 -0.01
C GLN A 48 3.69 4.94 1.12
N LEU A 49 3.94 5.69 2.19
CA LEU A 49 3.00 5.87 3.28
C LEU A 49 2.11 7.08 2.99
N HIS A 50 0.81 6.92 3.22
CA HIS A 50 -0.16 8.01 3.13
C HIS A 50 -0.96 8.10 4.42
N HIS A 51 -1.07 9.31 4.97
CA HIS A 51 -1.83 9.60 6.18
C HIS A 51 -2.94 10.60 5.86
N ASP A 52 -4.20 10.20 6.07
CA ASP A 52 -5.36 11.07 5.86
C ASP A 52 -5.74 11.87 7.13
N HIS A 53 -5.13 11.56 8.28
CA HIS A 53 -5.41 12.15 9.59
C HIS A 53 -6.89 12.10 10.00
N GLY A 54 -7.68 11.19 9.42
CA GLY A 54 -9.12 11.06 9.63
C GLY A 54 -9.96 12.01 8.79
N ASP A 55 -9.36 12.71 7.84
CA ASP A 55 -9.98 13.65 6.92
C ASP A 55 -10.13 13.03 5.52
N LEU A 56 -11.36 12.90 5.04
CA LEU A 56 -11.65 12.31 3.73
C LEU A 56 -11.17 13.19 2.57
N ASP A 57 -11.07 14.51 2.76
CA ASP A 57 -10.53 15.43 1.75
C ASP A 57 -9.01 15.25 1.58
N GLN A 58 -8.36 14.57 2.53
CA GLN A 58 -6.97 14.14 2.47
C GLN A 58 -6.82 12.67 2.08
N ALA A 59 -7.87 12.02 1.56
CA ALA A 59 -7.74 10.69 1.00
C ALA A 59 -6.73 10.69 -0.17
N ILE A 60 -6.00 9.58 -0.34
CA ILE A 60 -5.03 9.48 -1.43
C ILE A 60 -5.73 9.51 -2.78
N ASP A 61 -5.20 10.29 -3.71
CA ASP A 61 -5.58 10.20 -5.12
C ASP A 61 -4.86 9.01 -5.78
N LEU A 62 -5.63 7.97 -6.11
CA LEU A 62 -5.13 6.78 -6.80
C LEU A 62 -5.20 6.91 -8.32
N TRP A 63 -5.84 7.94 -8.86
CA TRP A 63 -5.97 8.12 -10.30
C TRP A 63 -4.62 8.13 -11.03
N PRO A 64 -3.58 8.84 -10.56
CA PRO A 64 -2.27 8.83 -11.22
C PRO A 64 -1.64 7.43 -11.35
N GLU A 65 -2.04 6.48 -10.51
CA GLU A 65 -1.51 5.12 -10.51
C GLU A 65 -2.21 4.19 -11.50
N PHE A 66 -3.47 4.51 -11.83
CA PHE A 66 -4.34 3.65 -12.62
C PHE A 66 -4.81 4.28 -13.93
N GLU A 67 -4.54 5.57 -14.15
CA GLU A 67 -4.93 6.32 -15.35
C GLU A 67 -4.48 5.62 -16.64
N THR A 68 -3.27 5.06 -16.65
CA THR A 68 -2.75 4.31 -17.80
C THR A 68 -2.78 2.81 -17.52
N PRO A 69 -3.58 2.03 -18.28
CA PRO A 69 -3.62 0.58 -18.14
C PRO A 69 -2.23 -0.06 -18.33
N GLY A 70 -1.78 -0.78 -17.32
CA GLY A 70 -0.51 -1.50 -17.33
C GLY A 70 -0.68 -3.02 -17.35
N ARG A 71 0.43 -3.75 -17.42
CA ARG A 71 0.46 -5.22 -17.21
C ARG A 71 0.62 -5.61 -15.74
N ALA A 72 0.73 -4.63 -14.85
CA ALA A 72 0.91 -4.87 -13.42
C ALA A 72 -0.34 -5.52 -12.83
N GLN A 73 -0.13 -6.48 -11.94
CA GLN A 73 -1.21 -7.04 -11.13
C GLN A 73 -1.38 -6.17 -9.89
N VAL A 74 -2.61 -5.77 -9.58
CA VAL A 74 -2.93 -4.94 -8.42
C VAL A 74 -3.58 -5.82 -7.35
N TYR A 75 -3.06 -5.72 -6.12
CA TYR A 75 -3.62 -6.39 -4.96
C TYR A 75 -3.99 -5.33 -3.92
N CYS A 76 -5.25 -5.30 -3.50
CA CYS A 76 -5.75 -4.33 -2.52
C CYS A 76 -6.37 -5.06 -1.34
N CYS A 77 -6.08 -4.58 -0.12
CA CYS A 77 -6.71 -5.05 1.10
C CYS A 77 -6.91 -3.86 2.04
N GLY A 78 -8.16 -3.58 2.41
CA GLY A 78 -8.48 -2.44 3.25
C GLY A 78 -9.98 -2.26 3.49
N PRO A 79 -10.39 -1.08 3.98
CA PRO A 79 -11.80 -0.72 4.11
C PRO A 79 -12.53 -0.79 2.76
N ARG A 80 -13.84 -1.00 2.81
CA ARG A 80 -14.68 -1.14 1.60
C ARG A 80 -14.53 0.03 0.63
N GLY A 81 -14.55 1.27 1.11
CA GLY A 81 -14.39 2.45 0.26
C GLY A 81 -13.06 2.45 -0.52
N LEU A 82 -11.96 2.03 0.11
CA LEU A 82 -10.67 1.91 -0.58
C LEU A 82 -10.71 0.84 -1.67
N MET A 83 -11.30 -0.32 -1.38
CA MET A 83 -11.40 -1.40 -2.36
C MET A 83 -12.31 -1.03 -3.53
N GLU A 84 -13.41 -0.31 -3.28
CA GLU A 84 -14.30 0.24 -4.32
C GLU A 84 -13.58 1.29 -5.18
N SER A 85 -12.66 2.09 -4.63
CA SER A 85 -11.85 3.05 -5.40
C SER A 85 -10.76 2.40 -6.26
N VAL A 86 -10.37 1.15 -5.98
CA VAL A 86 -9.33 0.42 -6.74
C VAL A 86 -9.93 -0.51 -7.80
N ALA A 87 -11.17 -0.96 -7.61
CA ALA A 87 -11.87 -1.91 -8.49
C ALA A 87 -12.31 -1.25 -9.81
#